data_AF-A0A8C8IDB8-F1
#
_entry.id   AF-A0A8C8IDB8-F1
#
_cell.length_a   1.000
_cell.length_b   1.000
_cell.length_c   1.000
_cell.angle_alpha   90.00
_cell.angle_beta   90.00
_cell.angle_gamma   90.00
#
_symmetry.space_group_name_H-M   'P 1'
#
loop_
_entity.id
_entity.type
_entity.pdbx_description
1 polymer ?
#
loop_
_entity_poly.entity_id
_entity_poly.type
_entity_poly.pdbx_seq_one_letter_code
_entity_poly.pdbx_strand_id
1 'polypeptide(L)'
;MYKLIHENYSKGQSSELRPPPLSPPFPPPLQDHACVRDEAVHRDARPELRPTSSHKSRALDCKICERFATIKSASLIQEHEQDSELREQMSGYKRMRRQHQKQLIALENRLKAEMDEHRLRLQKEVETHANNTYIELERLAKRHTVHTDKEIKAATAEEKRIQQQIIAQQKKELTTFVDNQKKEYRLCKDKIKEEMNEEPSTPKEEKQERLSRHKETVQRSQAEDEAHLLDQQRLVYDRSCRALKRRTLVKRHEFEQEQMREELNKKKTQKEMEQALMIRQDESTQELERRQLQTLQRLRVELIFLQHQTELENQEEYNGRRQRELHRKHALEQRQQPRNLKMLEMQIKKQFQDTCKVQNKQYKALRNHQLEVSPKSEHKAILKSLKEEQTHKAVICHGNYFC
;
A
#
# COMPACT_ATOMS: atom_id res chain seq x y z
N MET A 1 -31.39 6.01 -33.84
CA MET A 1 -30.95 6.92 -32.75
C MET A 1 -30.06 6.22 -31.70
N TYR A 2 -29.19 5.27 -32.11
CA TYR A 2 -28.24 4.57 -31.19
C TYR A 2 -26.80 4.52 -31.74
N LYS A 3 -26.50 5.28 -32.80
CA LYS A 3 -25.16 5.43 -33.39
C LYS A 3 -24.51 6.82 -33.15
N LEU A 4 -25.16 7.70 -32.39
CA LEU A 4 -24.66 9.07 -32.15
C LEU A 4 -24.02 9.28 -30.75
N ILE A 5 -23.99 8.25 -29.90
CA ILE A 5 -23.46 8.34 -28.53
C ILE A 5 -22.05 7.74 -28.44
N HIS A 6 -21.68 6.80 -29.32
CA HIS A 6 -20.37 6.14 -29.30
C HIS A 6 -19.23 6.91 -29.98
N GLU A 7 -19.50 7.99 -30.72
CA GLU A 7 -18.48 8.75 -31.46
C GLU A 7 -17.88 9.95 -30.68
N ASN A 8 -18.45 10.30 -29.51
CA ASN A 8 -17.99 11.43 -28.70
C ASN A 8 -16.92 11.08 -27.64
N TYR A 9 -16.47 9.83 -27.55
CA TYR A 9 -15.52 9.37 -26.51
C TYR A 9 -14.06 9.22 -26.97
N SER A 10 -13.71 9.66 -28.19
CA SER A 10 -12.38 9.39 -28.78
C SER A 10 -11.66 10.60 -29.39
N LYS A 11 -12.23 11.81 -29.34
CA LYS A 11 -11.57 13.05 -29.81
C LYS A 11 -11.91 14.25 -28.91
N GLY A 12 -11.02 14.56 -27.98
CA GLY A 12 -11.11 15.72 -27.09
C GLY A 12 -9.77 15.95 -26.40
N GLN A 13 -8.94 16.82 -26.96
CA GLN A 13 -7.60 17.12 -26.45
C GLN A 13 -7.64 18.01 -25.19
N SER A 14 -6.65 17.80 -24.33
CA SER A 14 -5.86 18.82 -23.64
C SER A 14 -6.56 20.09 -23.12
N SER A 15 -6.85 20.12 -21.82
CA SER A 15 -6.76 21.36 -21.03
C SER A 15 -6.20 21.04 -19.64
N GLU A 16 -4.90 21.29 -19.46
CA GLU A 16 -4.24 21.14 -18.16
C GLU A 16 -4.70 22.23 -17.19
N LEU A 17 -5.39 21.84 -16.11
CA LEU A 17 -5.62 22.70 -14.96
C LEU A 17 -4.38 22.65 -14.05
N ARG A 18 -3.45 23.59 -14.29
CA ARG A 18 -2.21 23.75 -13.52
C ARG A 18 -2.51 24.35 -12.12
N PRO A 19 -2.12 23.70 -11.01
CA PRO A 19 -2.18 24.31 -9.67
C PRO A 19 -1.09 25.38 -9.47
N PRO A 20 -1.25 26.33 -8.54
CA PRO A 20 -0.29 27.42 -8.32
C PRO A 20 1.05 26.91 -7.74
N PRO A 21 2.17 27.59 -8.02
CA PRO A 21 3.48 27.15 -7.55
C PRO A 21 3.68 27.49 -6.06
N LEU A 22 3.85 26.45 -5.25
CA LEU A 22 4.46 26.59 -3.92
C LEU A 22 6.00 26.52 -4.05
N SER A 23 6.66 27.36 -3.25
CA SER A 23 8.09 27.54 -2.94
C SER A 23 9.12 26.44 -3.33
N PRO A 24 10.40 26.84 -3.60
CA PRO A 24 11.38 26.01 -4.29
C PRO A 24 11.87 24.77 -3.50
N PRO A 25 12.33 23.72 -4.20
CA PRO A 25 12.85 22.50 -3.58
C PRO A 25 14.27 22.70 -3.00
N PHE A 26 14.54 22.03 -1.89
CA PHE A 26 15.90 21.81 -1.38
C PHE A 26 16.71 20.92 -2.35
N PRO A 27 18.04 21.11 -2.49
CA PRO A 27 18.87 20.33 -3.40
C PRO A 27 19.07 18.88 -2.90
N PRO A 28 19.25 17.91 -3.81
CA PRO A 28 19.48 16.51 -3.45
C PRO A 28 20.90 16.28 -2.91
N PRO A 29 21.10 15.29 -2.02
CA PRO A 29 22.45 14.87 -1.64
C PRO A 29 23.13 14.11 -2.78
N LEU A 30 24.42 14.40 -2.99
CA LEU A 30 25.27 13.75 -4.00
C LEU A 30 25.33 12.24 -3.79
N GLN A 31 25.25 11.49 -4.89
CA GLN A 31 25.21 10.04 -4.90
C GLN A 31 26.43 9.47 -5.64
N ASP A 32 27.60 9.59 -5.02
CA ASP A 32 28.81 8.88 -5.43
C ASP A 32 29.06 7.69 -4.51
N HIS A 33 28.95 6.48 -5.07
CA HIS A 33 29.83 5.34 -4.80
C HIS A 33 29.46 4.20 -5.75
N ALA A 34 30.11 4.18 -6.92
CA ALA A 34 30.02 3.06 -7.85
C ALA A 34 30.52 1.77 -7.19
N CYS A 35 29.68 0.73 -7.21
CA CYS A 35 30.04 -0.59 -6.69
C CYS A 35 30.98 -1.29 -7.68
N VAL A 36 32.27 -1.41 -7.35
CA VAL A 36 33.21 -2.20 -8.14
C VAL A 36 33.03 -3.68 -7.81
N ARG A 37 32.66 -4.45 -8.83
CA ARG A 37 32.45 -5.89 -8.81
C ARG A 37 33.72 -6.58 -9.28
N ASP A 38 34.38 -7.34 -8.41
CA ASP A 38 35.62 -8.05 -8.72
C ASP A 38 35.37 -9.55 -8.91
N GLU A 39 35.42 -10.02 -10.16
CA GLU A 39 35.64 -11.43 -10.52
C GLU A 39 36.36 -11.51 -11.88
N ALA A 40 37.63 -11.93 -11.88
CA ALA A 40 38.32 -12.50 -13.03
C ALA A 40 39.50 -13.38 -12.58
N VAL A 41 39.80 -14.44 -13.31
CA VAL A 41 40.67 -15.55 -12.89
C VAL A 41 41.74 -15.89 -13.96
N HIS A 42 42.98 -16.07 -13.50
CA HIS A 42 44.10 -16.83 -14.11
C HIS A 42 44.97 -16.30 -15.29
N ARG A 43 46.29 -16.39 -15.05
CA ARG A 43 47.42 -16.77 -15.96
C ARG A 43 47.80 -15.84 -17.13
N ASP A 44 49.04 -15.80 -17.61
CA ASP A 44 50.36 -16.42 -17.26
C ASP A 44 51.48 -15.45 -17.78
N ALA A 45 52.80 -15.51 -17.54
CA ALA A 45 53.68 -16.54 -16.98
C ALA A 45 54.95 -15.94 -16.28
N ARG A 46 56.14 -16.56 -16.50
CA ARG A 46 57.48 -16.37 -15.91
C ARG A 46 58.46 -15.79 -16.99
N PRO A 47 59.70 -15.32 -16.67
CA PRO A 47 60.80 -16.24 -16.34
C PRO A 47 61.63 -15.85 -15.09
N GLU A 48 62.47 -16.80 -14.65
CA GLU A 48 63.20 -16.78 -13.38
C GLU A 48 64.69 -16.47 -13.55
N LEU A 49 65.32 -15.89 -12.52
CA LEU A 49 66.78 -15.92 -12.32
C LEU A 49 67.12 -16.45 -10.93
N ARG A 50 68.22 -17.22 -10.85
CA ARG A 50 68.59 -18.09 -9.73
C ARG A 50 69.10 -17.36 -8.48
N PRO A 51 69.03 -18.00 -7.28
CA PRO A 51 69.38 -17.37 -6.00
C PRO A 51 70.88 -17.48 -5.66
N THR A 52 71.47 -16.38 -5.19
CA THR A 52 72.84 -16.35 -4.62
C THR A 52 72.84 -16.40 -3.09
N SER A 53 73.16 -17.57 -2.54
CA SER A 53 74.03 -17.78 -1.37
C SER A 53 74.03 -16.75 -0.21
N SER A 54 72.88 -16.42 0.39
CA SER A 54 72.86 -15.63 1.65
C SER A 54 71.86 -16.13 2.72
N HIS A 55 71.09 -17.20 2.45
CA HIS A 55 69.95 -17.57 3.31
C HIS A 55 70.26 -18.47 4.51
N LYS A 56 71.47 -19.03 4.64
CA LYS A 56 71.78 -19.98 5.73
C LYS A 56 72.08 -19.30 7.08
N SER A 57 72.69 -18.10 7.09
CA SER A 57 72.97 -17.39 8.35
C SER A 57 71.69 -16.85 9.00
N ARG A 58 70.82 -16.21 8.21
CA ARG A 58 69.59 -15.54 8.71
C ARG A 58 68.56 -16.50 9.32
N ALA A 59 68.59 -17.78 8.98
CA ALA A 59 67.65 -18.80 9.48
C ALA A 59 67.98 -19.31 10.90
N LEU A 60 69.22 -19.16 11.37
CA LEU A 60 69.62 -19.51 12.73
C LEU A 60 69.31 -18.38 13.71
N ASP A 61 69.52 -17.13 13.30
CA ASP A 61 69.21 -15.94 14.11
C ASP A 61 67.71 -15.82 14.42
N CYS A 62 66.82 -16.20 13.47
CA CYS A 62 65.38 -16.20 13.72
C CYS A 62 64.96 -17.14 14.87
N LYS A 63 65.56 -18.33 15.00
CA LYS A 63 65.17 -19.32 16.02
C LYS A 63 65.65 -18.99 17.44
N ILE A 64 66.67 -18.14 17.56
CA ILE A 64 67.12 -17.61 18.86
C ILE A 64 66.22 -16.42 19.26
N CYS A 65 65.78 -15.61 18.29
CA CYS A 65 64.85 -14.52 18.53
C CYS A 65 63.46 -15.02 18.97
N GLU A 66 62.93 -16.10 18.37
CA GLU A 66 61.62 -16.68 18.72
C GLU A 66 61.46 -17.11 20.18
N ARG A 67 62.55 -17.51 20.88
CA ARG A 67 62.46 -17.94 22.29
C ARG A 67 62.45 -16.78 23.29
N PHE A 68 62.84 -15.58 22.88
CA PHE A 68 62.70 -14.35 23.67
C PHE A 68 61.54 -13.45 23.20
N ALA A 69 60.99 -13.69 22.01
CA ALA A 69 59.86 -12.95 21.43
C ALA A 69 58.54 -13.07 22.24
N THR A 70 58.46 -13.96 23.23
CA THR A 70 57.30 -14.08 24.13
C THR A 70 57.19 -12.92 25.11
N ILE A 71 58.30 -12.24 25.44
CA ILE A 71 58.28 -11.04 26.31
C ILE A 71 58.26 -9.79 25.43
N LYS A 72 57.08 -9.49 24.88
CA LYS A 72 56.81 -8.17 24.29
C LYS A 72 56.99 -7.09 25.37
N SER A 73 57.57 -5.94 25.01
CA SER A 73 57.66 -4.81 25.93
C SER A 73 56.27 -4.32 26.31
N ALA A 74 56.10 -3.83 27.55
CA ALA A 74 54.79 -3.40 28.06
C ALA A 74 54.12 -2.31 27.19
N SER A 75 54.92 -1.48 26.50
CA SER A 75 54.43 -0.51 25.51
C SER A 75 53.83 -1.18 24.27
N LEU A 76 54.48 -2.22 23.73
CA LEU A 76 54.05 -2.92 22.53
C LEU A 76 52.80 -3.80 22.78
N ILE A 77 52.66 -4.34 23.99
CA ILE A 77 51.43 -5.02 24.43
C ILE A 77 50.28 -4.01 24.50
N GLN A 78 50.50 -2.88 25.17
CA GLN A 78 49.49 -1.84 25.36
C GLN A 78 49.02 -1.20 24.04
N GLU A 79 49.91 -0.98 23.08
CA GLU A 79 49.51 -0.50 21.74
C GLU A 79 48.67 -1.56 21.00
N HIS A 80 49.08 -2.83 21.04
CA HIS A 80 48.33 -3.91 20.37
C HIS A 80 46.96 -4.19 21.03
N GLU A 81 46.82 -3.96 22.34
CA GLU A 81 45.54 -4.01 23.06
C GLU A 81 44.60 -2.89 22.60
N GLN A 82 45.05 -1.64 22.58
CA GLN A 82 44.26 -0.49 22.11
C GLN A 82 43.80 -0.66 20.65
N ASP A 83 44.68 -1.18 19.82
CA ASP A 83 44.43 -1.44 18.40
C ASP A 83 43.48 -2.64 18.20
N SER A 84 43.45 -3.59 19.16
CA SER A 84 42.46 -4.67 19.22
C SER A 84 41.09 -4.18 19.67
N GLU A 85 41.00 -3.36 20.72
CA GLU A 85 39.75 -2.78 21.20
C GLU A 85 39.03 -1.97 20.10
N LEU A 86 39.77 -1.17 19.32
CA LEU A 86 39.22 -0.41 18.20
C LEU A 86 38.68 -1.32 17.09
N ARG A 87 39.41 -2.41 16.77
CA ARG A 87 38.93 -3.42 15.80
C ARG A 87 37.66 -4.10 16.28
N GLU A 88 37.55 -4.40 17.57
CA GLU A 88 36.38 -5.03 18.17
C GLU A 88 35.15 -4.12 18.09
N GLN A 89 35.27 -2.85 18.53
CA GLN A 89 34.22 -1.82 18.41
C GLN A 89 33.70 -1.69 16.96
N MET A 90 34.61 -1.52 16.00
CA MET A 90 34.24 -1.39 14.58
C MET A 90 33.59 -2.66 14.01
N SER A 91 33.92 -3.84 14.55
CA SER A 91 33.25 -5.10 14.21
C SER A 91 31.84 -5.19 14.82
N GLY A 92 31.68 -4.71 16.06
CA GLY A 92 30.41 -4.64 16.78
C GLY A 92 29.42 -3.70 16.09
N TYR A 93 29.85 -2.49 15.76
CA TYR A 93 29.04 -1.53 15.01
C TYR A 93 28.60 -2.09 13.64
N LYS A 94 29.51 -2.74 12.89
CA LYS A 94 29.16 -3.42 11.62
C LYS A 94 28.13 -4.54 11.82
N ARG A 95 28.17 -5.28 12.94
CA ARG A 95 27.18 -6.31 13.30
C ARG A 95 25.82 -5.68 13.61
N MET A 96 25.80 -4.62 14.41
CA MET A 96 24.59 -3.84 14.73
C MET A 96 23.94 -3.28 13.45
N ARG A 97 24.69 -2.66 12.54
CA ARG A 97 24.14 -2.13 11.27
C ARG A 97 23.49 -3.22 10.41
N ARG A 98 24.10 -4.41 10.34
CA ARG A 98 23.49 -5.59 9.67
C ARG A 98 22.23 -6.07 10.39
N GLN A 99 22.19 -6.01 11.72
CA GLN A 99 20.99 -6.33 12.51
C GLN A 99 19.86 -5.32 12.26
N HIS A 100 20.15 -4.02 12.22
CA HIS A 100 19.17 -2.97 11.89
C HIS A 100 18.58 -3.20 10.48
N GLN A 101 19.44 -3.48 9.49
CA GLN A 101 18.99 -3.82 8.12
C GLN A 101 18.12 -5.09 8.11
N LYS A 102 18.50 -6.14 8.86
CA LYS A 102 17.70 -7.36 8.99
C LYS A 102 16.33 -7.10 9.64
N GLN A 103 16.25 -6.23 10.65
CA GLN A 103 14.98 -5.85 11.28
C GLN A 103 14.06 -5.11 10.32
N LEU A 104 14.58 -4.16 9.53
CA LEU A 104 13.80 -3.46 8.51
C LEU A 104 13.24 -4.42 7.46
N ILE A 105 14.08 -5.30 6.89
CA ILE A 105 13.64 -6.30 5.90
C ILE A 105 12.61 -7.27 6.51
N ALA A 106 12.78 -7.68 7.77
CA ALA A 106 11.83 -8.55 8.45
C ALA A 106 10.47 -7.86 8.66
N LEU A 107 10.46 -6.58 9.03
CA LEU A 107 9.23 -5.79 9.15
C LEU A 107 8.58 -5.59 7.78
N GLU A 108 9.32 -5.15 6.76
CA GLU A 108 8.81 -4.91 5.41
C GLU A 108 8.16 -6.17 4.81
N ASN A 109 8.77 -7.35 5.01
CA ASN A 109 8.17 -8.63 4.62
C ASN A 109 6.90 -8.99 5.40
N ARG A 110 6.85 -8.69 6.71
CA ARG A 110 5.65 -8.91 7.54
C ARG A 110 4.49 -8.01 7.10
N LEU A 111 4.77 -6.73 6.87
CA LEU A 111 3.78 -5.75 6.40
C LEU A 111 3.24 -6.15 5.01
N LYS A 112 4.12 -6.63 4.11
CA LYS A 112 3.71 -7.18 2.82
C LYS A 112 2.75 -8.37 2.97
N ALA A 113 3.07 -9.34 3.82
CA ALA A 113 2.21 -10.49 4.07
C ALA A 113 0.84 -10.09 4.65
N GLU A 114 0.80 -9.09 5.54
CA GLU A 114 -0.43 -8.53 6.09
C GLU A 114 -1.29 -7.82 5.03
N MET A 115 -0.68 -7.10 4.07
CA MET A 115 -1.39 -6.52 2.92
C MET A 115 -1.96 -7.60 1.99
N ASP A 116 -1.21 -8.66 1.72
CA ASP A 116 -1.67 -9.77 0.86
C ASP A 116 -2.79 -10.58 1.53
N GLU A 117 -2.75 -10.76 2.85
CA GLU A 117 -3.85 -11.33 3.63
C GLU A 117 -5.09 -10.41 3.61
N HIS A 118 -4.92 -9.10 3.72
CA HIS A 118 -6.02 -8.13 3.62
C HIS A 118 -6.69 -8.20 2.26
N ARG A 119 -5.92 -8.17 1.17
CA ARG A 119 -6.44 -8.35 -0.21
C ARG A 119 -7.26 -9.63 -0.36
N LEU A 120 -6.77 -10.75 0.18
CA LEU A 120 -7.48 -12.03 0.14
C LEU A 120 -8.78 -12.01 0.97
N ARG A 121 -8.82 -11.28 2.09
CA ARG A 121 -10.06 -11.06 2.86
C ARG A 121 -11.07 -10.24 2.07
N LEU A 122 -10.66 -9.12 1.47
CA LEU A 122 -11.53 -8.27 0.65
C LEU A 122 -12.10 -9.02 -0.57
N GLN A 123 -11.28 -9.83 -1.25
CA GLN A 123 -11.74 -10.67 -2.36
C GLN A 123 -12.84 -11.64 -1.91
N LYS A 124 -12.64 -12.34 -0.78
CA LYS A 124 -13.64 -13.27 -0.22
C LYS A 124 -14.95 -12.57 0.17
N GLU A 125 -14.88 -11.33 0.67
CA GLU A 125 -16.07 -10.53 0.96
C GLU A 125 -16.85 -10.19 -0.33
N VAL A 126 -16.16 -9.79 -1.40
CA VAL A 126 -16.79 -9.51 -2.71
C VAL A 126 -17.43 -10.78 -3.29
N GLU A 127 -16.72 -11.91 -3.28
CA GLU A 127 -17.25 -13.21 -3.73
C GLU A 127 -18.48 -13.63 -2.91
N THR A 128 -18.43 -13.46 -1.58
CA THR A 128 -19.56 -13.75 -0.68
C THR A 128 -20.76 -12.84 -0.97
N HIS A 129 -20.52 -11.55 -1.17
CA HIS A 129 -21.56 -10.58 -1.50
C HIS A 129 -22.21 -10.86 -2.87
N ALA A 130 -21.41 -11.22 -3.89
CA ALA A 130 -21.90 -11.63 -5.20
C ALA A 130 -22.74 -12.91 -5.12
N ASN A 131 -22.28 -13.93 -4.39
CA ASN A 131 -23.02 -15.18 -4.19
C ASN A 131 -24.36 -14.95 -3.47
N ASN A 132 -24.36 -14.13 -2.40
CA ASN A 132 -25.60 -13.76 -1.70
C ASN A 132 -26.57 -13.01 -2.64
N THR A 133 -26.06 -12.05 -3.42
CA THR A 133 -26.83 -11.28 -4.41
C THR A 133 -27.46 -12.20 -5.46
N TYR A 134 -26.71 -13.17 -5.98
CA TYR A 134 -27.21 -14.17 -6.92
C TYR A 134 -28.35 -15.01 -6.31
N ILE A 135 -28.15 -15.56 -5.10
CA ILE A 135 -29.15 -16.36 -4.39
C ILE A 135 -30.43 -15.55 -4.12
N GLU A 136 -30.31 -14.28 -3.76
CA GLU A 136 -31.48 -13.41 -3.55
C GLU A 136 -32.25 -13.11 -4.84
N LEU A 137 -31.57 -12.85 -5.95
CA LEU A 137 -32.21 -12.66 -7.26
C LEU A 137 -32.90 -13.94 -7.74
N GLU A 138 -32.26 -15.10 -7.57
CA GLU A 138 -32.85 -16.38 -7.91
C GLU A 138 -34.11 -16.69 -7.06
N ARG A 139 -34.07 -16.37 -5.76
CA ARG A 139 -35.24 -16.45 -4.86
C ARG A 139 -36.34 -15.48 -5.28
N LEU A 140 -36.02 -14.25 -5.67
CA LEU A 140 -37.00 -13.28 -6.18
C LEU A 140 -37.69 -13.81 -7.44
N ALA A 141 -36.92 -14.26 -8.44
CA ALA A 141 -37.45 -14.83 -9.68
C ALA A 141 -38.35 -16.06 -9.42
N LYS A 142 -37.94 -16.96 -8.51
CA LYS A 142 -38.75 -18.12 -8.09
C LYS A 142 -40.05 -17.72 -7.38
N ARG A 143 -40.08 -16.62 -6.61
CA ARG A 143 -41.33 -16.08 -6.05
C ARG A 143 -42.22 -15.49 -7.13
N HIS A 144 -41.64 -14.78 -8.10
CA HIS A 144 -42.38 -14.19 -9.22
C HIS A 144 -43.09 -15.27 -10.06
N THR A 145 -42.39 -16.34 -10.48
CA THR A 145 -43.01 -17.43 -11.27
C THR A 145 -44.14 -18.12 -10.50
N VAL A 146 -43.93 -18.47 -9.23
CA VAL A 146 -44.96 -19.10 -8.38
C VAL A 146 -46.20 -18.20 -8.20
N HIS A 147 -46.02 -16.88 -8.13
CA HIS A 147 -47.14 -15.96 -8.01
C HIS A 147 -47.87 -15.76 -9.35
N THR A 148 -47.15 -15.69 -10.48
CA THR A 148 -47.76 -15.67 -11.82
C THR A 148 -48.60 -16.93 -12.08
N ASP A 149 -48.10 -18.10 -11.70
CA ASP A 149 -48.86 -19.37 -11.80
C ASP A 149 -50.14 -19.38 -10.94
N LYS A 150 -50.10 -18.76 -9.76
CA LYS A 150 -51.27 -18.60 -8.89
C LYS A 150 -52.32 -17.68 -9.52
N GLU A 151 -51.90 -16.53 -10.08
CA GLU A 151 -52.81 -15.59 -10.76
C GLU A 151 -53.46 -16.23 -12.00
N ILE A 152 -52.72 -17.00 -12.79
CA ILE A 152 -53.27 -17.74 -13.95
C ILE A 152 -54.33 -18.76 -13.49
N LYS A 153 -54.07 -19.49 -12.39
CA LYS A 153 -55.03 -20.45 -11.81
C LYS A 153 -56.26 -19.75 -11.21
N ALA A 154 -56.08 -18.60 -10.55
CA ALA A 154 -57.19 -17.80 -10.02
C ALA A 154 -58.06 -17.21 -11.12
N ALA A 155 -57.45 -16.66 -12.19
CA ALA A 155 -58.17 -16.13 -13.34
C ALA A 155 -59.00 -17.19 -14.08
N THR A 156 -58.43 -18.39 -14.30
CA THR A 156 -59.16 -19.50 -14.95
C THR A 156 -60.24 -20.11 -14.06
N ALA A 157 -60.10 -20.06 -12.73
CA ALA A 157 -61.16 -20.44 -11.80
C ALA A 157 -62.33 -19.43 -11.81
N GLU A 158 -62.04 -18.13 -11.78
CA GLU A 158 -63.08 -17.08 -11.85
C GLU A 158 -63.80 -17.07 -13.20
N GLU A 159 -63.09 -17.37 -14.31
CA GLU A 159 -63.72 -17.55 -15.62
C GLU A 159 -64.75 -18.68 -15.61
N LYS A 160 -64.41 -19.86 -15.07
CA LYS A 160 -65.35 -20.97 -14.93
C LYS A 160 -66.54 -20.60 -14.04
N ARG A 161 -66.30 -19.88 -12.92
CA ARG A 161 -67.36 -19.44 -12.00
C ARG A 161 -68.36 -18.50 -12.68
N ILE A 162 -67.87 -17.52 -13.44
CA ILE A 162 -68.71 -16.58 -14.19
C ILE A 162 -69.46 -17.29 -15.32
N GLN A 163 -68.80 -18.19 -16.06
CA GLN A 163 -69.45 -18.98 -17.11
C GLN A 163 -70.60 -19.84 -16.55
N GLN A 164 -70.39 -20.53 -15.43
CA GLN A 164 -71.45 -21.30 -14.76
C GLN A 164 -72.59 -20.41 -14.24
N GLN A 165 -72.29 -19.23 -13.69
CA GLN A 165 -73.30 -18.28 -13.26
C GLN A 165 -74.17 -17.79 -14.44
N ILE A 166 -73.57 -17.48 -15.59
CA ILE A 166 -74.31 -17.07 -16.80
C ILE A 166 -75.18 -18.22 -17.31
N ILE A 167 -74.65 -19.44 -17.42
CA ILE A 167 -75.42 -20.61 -17.89
C ILE A 167 -76.60 -20.93 -16.94
N ALA A 168 -76.40 -20.82 -15.62
CA ALA A 168 -77.47 -21.01 -14.65
C ALA A 168 -78.58 -19.95 -14.79
N GLN A 169 -78.20 -18.69 -15.02
CA GLN A 169 -79.14 -17.60 -15.24
C GLN A 169 -79.91 -17.77 -16.57
N GLN A 170 -79.21 -18.10 -17.66
CA GLN A 170 -79.81 -18.37 -18.97
C GLN A 170 -80.86 -19.51 -18.91
N LYS A 171 -80.55 -20.61 -18.21
CA LYS A 171 -81.48 -21.72 -17.98
C LYS A 171 -82.73 -21.30 -17.18
N LYS A 172 -82.53 -20.47 -16.14
CA LYS A 172 -83.64 -19.95 -15.32
C LYS A 172 -84.56 -19.05 -16.15
N GLU A 173 -83.99 -18.15 -16.93
CA GLU A 173 -84.72 -17.27 -17.86
C GLU A 173 -85.52 -18.08 -18.89
N LEU A 174 -84.87 -19.05 -19.56
CA LEU A 174 -85.52 -19.89 -20.56
C LEU A 174 -86.69 -20.70 -19.97
N THR A 175 -86.50 -21.29 -18.78
CA THR A 175 -87.57 -22.02 -18.09
C THR A 175 -88.75 -21.10 -17.74
N THR A 176 -88.45 -19.91 -17.20
CA THR A 176 -89.47 -18.90 -16.85
C THR A 176 -90.23 -18.42 -18.09
N PHE A 177 -89.52 -18.22 -19.21
CA PHE A 177 -90.08 -17.81 -20.49
C PHE A 177 -91.01 -18.88 -21.09
N VAL A 178 -90.57 -20.14 -21.15
CA VAL A 178 -91.39 -21.27 -21.61
C VAL A 178 -92.65 -21.45 -20.75
N ASP A 179 -92.54 -21.31 -19.43
CA ASP A 179 -93.71 -21.41 -18.54
C ASP A 179 -94.66 -20.21 -18.66
N ASN A 180 -94.17 -19.04 -19.07
CA ASN A 180 -95.01 -17.89 -19.41
C ASN A 180 -95.69 -18.08 -20.78
N GLN A 181 -94.98 -18.53 -21.83
CA GLN A 181 -95.61 -18.89 -23.11
C GLN A 181 -96.75 -19.91 -22.93
N LYS A 182 -96.58 -20.91 -22.06
CA LYS A 182 -97.64 -21.88 -21.71
C LYS A 182 -98.84 -21.25 -20.98
N LYS A 183 -98.67 -20.13 -20.28
CA LYS A 183 -99.79 -19.39 -19.64
C LYS A 183 -100.51 -18.54 -20.68
N GLU A 184 -99.77 -17.76 -21.46
CA GLU A 184 -100.32 -16.92 -22.53
C GLU A 184 -101.05 -17.74 -23.59
N TYR A 185 -100.50 -18.89 -23.99
CA TYR A 185 -101.19 -19.82 -24.90
C TYR A 185 -102.51 -20.34 -24.33
N ARG A 186 -102.60 -20.58 -23.01
CA ARG A 186 -103.88 -20.98 -22.37
C ARG A 186 -104.88 -19.83 -22.41
N LEU A 187 -104.49 -18.64 -21.97
CA LEU A 187 -105.33 -17.44 -21.98
C LEU A 187 -105.81 -17.08 -23.39
N CYS A 188 -104.93 -17.08 -24.39
CA CYS A 188 -105.27 -16.76 -25.78
C CYS A 188 -106.18 -17.83 -26.41
N LYS A 189 -105.89 -19.11 -26.18
CA LYS A 189 -106.75 -20.23 -26.62
C LYS A 189 -108.14 -20.17 -26.02
N ASP A 190 -108.27 -19.77 -24.75
CA ASP A 190 -109.56 -19.71 -24.08
C ASP A 190 -110.37 -18.47 -24.52
N LYS A 191 -109.74 -17.30 -24.73
CA LYS A 191 -110.38 -16.14 -25.39
C LYS A 191 -110.93 -16.47 -26.77
N ILE A 192 -110.17 -17.16 -27.61
CA ILE A 192 -110.61 -17.52 -28.97
C ILE A 192 -111.77 -18.52 -28.94
N LYS A 193 -111.88 -19.36 -27.91
CA LYS A 193 -113.09 -20.18 -27.72
C LYS A 193 -114.30 -19.37 -27.31
N GLU A 194 -114.13 -18.32 -26.49
CA GLU A 194 -115.21 -17.38 -26.13
C GLU A 194 -115.69 -16.63 -27.38
N GLU A 195 -114.79 -15.99 -28.13
CA GLU A 195 -115.10 -15.30 -29.39
C GLU A 195 -115.79 -16.22 -30.41
N MET A 196 -115.41 -17.50 -30.46
CA MET A 196 -116.01 -18.52 -31.34
C MET A 196 -117.37 -19.08 -30.89
N ASN A 197 -117.76 -18.82 -29.63
CA ASN A 197 -119.06 -19.14 -29.05
C ASN A 197 -120.09 -18.02 -29.30
N GLU A 198 -119.63 -16.77 -29.38
CA GLU A 198 -120.44 -15.57 -29.68
C GLU A 198 -120.92 -15.52 -31.15
N GLU A 199 -120.36 -16.35 -32.04
CA GLU A 199 -120.61 -16.37 -33.50
C GLU A 199 -121.31 -17.69 -33.93
N PRO A 200 -122.65 -17.76 -34.00
CA PRO A 200 -123.37 -19.03 -34.21
C PRO A 200 -123.41 -19.51 -35.67
N SER A 201 -123.18 -18.61 -36.63
CA SER A 201 -123.48 -18.79 -38.06
C SER A 201 -122.32 -19.29 -38.93
N THR A 202 -121.12 -19.43 -38.39
CA THR A 202 -119.91 -19.79 -39.16
C THR A 202 -119.74 -21.31 -39.35
N PRO A 203 -119.48 -21.82 -40.59
CA PRO A 203 -119.38 -23.26 -40.87
C PRO A 203 -118.28 -24.00 -40.09
N LYS A 204 -118.54 -25.27 -39.73
CA LYS A 204 -117.61 -26.10 -38.93
C LYS A 204 -116.20 -26.23 -39.52
N GLU A 205 -116.09 -26.33 -40.85
CA GLU A 205 -114.82 -26.53 -41.55
C GLU A 205 -113.97 -25.25 -41.53
N GLU A 206 -114.59 -24.08 -41.73
CA GLU A 206 -113.93 -22.78 -41.61
C GLU A 206 -113.55 -22.47 -40.15
N LYS A 207 -114.41 -22.84 -39.18
CA LYS A 207 -114.10 -22.78 -37.74
C LYS A 207 -112.85 -23.61 -37.39
N GLN A 208 -112.71 -24.80 -37.96
CA GLN A 208 -111.55 -25.68 -37.78
C GLN A 208 -110.28 -25.09 -38.42
N GLU A 209 -110.39 -24.56 -39.65
CA GLU A 209 -109.24 -23.98 -40.36
C GLU A 209 -108.71 -22.72 -39.68
N ARG A 210 -109.59 -21.80 -39.25
CA ARG A 210 -109.20 -20.58 -38.52
C ARG A 210 -108.47 -20.93 -37.22
N LEU A 211 -108.93 -21.94 -36.48
CA LEU A 211 -108.26 -22.43 -35.26
C LEU A 211 -106.87 -23.03 -35.57
N SER A 212 -106.73 -23.73 -36.70
CA SER A 212 -105.44 -24.28 -37.16
C SER A 212 -104.45 -23.17 -37.55
N ARG A 213 -104.87 -22.21 -38.38
CA ARG A 213 -104.05 -21.06 -38.79
C ARG A 213 -103.63 -20.20 -37.60
N HIS A 214 -104.52 -19.98 -36.63
CA HIS A 214 -104.17 -19.26 -35.41
C HIS A 214 -103.13 -20.03 -34.57
N LYS A 215 -103.31 -21.34 -34.37
CA LYS A 215 -102.34 -22.19 -33.66
C LYS A 215 -100.96 -22.15 -34.33
N GLU A 216 -100.90 -22.21 -35.66
CA GLU A 216 -99.65 -22.08 -36.42
C GLU A 216 -99.02 -20.70 -36.25
N THR A 217 -99.81 -19.63 -36.31
CA THR A 217 -99.36 -18.25 -36.11
C THR A 217 -98.76 -18.04 -34.72
N VAL A 218 -99.42 -18.57 -33.67
CA VAL A 218 -98.89 -18.51 -32.30
C VAL A 218 -97.63 -19.36 -32.14
N GLN A 219 -97.56 -20.55 -32.74
CA GLN A 219 -96.33 -21.36 -32.72
C GLN A 219 -95.17 -20.66 -33.43
N ARG A 220 -95.44 -19.95 -34.53
CA ARG A 220 -94.43 -19.17 -35.25
C ARG A 220 -93.93 -17.99 -34.41
N SER A 221 -94.84 -17.18 -33.86
CA SER A 221 -94.49 -16.09 -32.93
C SER A 221 -93.72 -16.59 -31.71
N GLN A 222 -94.13 -17.72 -31.11
CA GLN A 222 -93.44 -18.33 -29.97
C GLN A 222 -92.01 -18.78 -30.32
N ALA A 223 -91.79 -19.31 -31.52
CA ALA A 223 -90.46 -19.69 -31.99
C ALA A 223 -89.59 -18.46 -32.33
N GLU A 224 -90.18 -17.40 -32.89
CA GLU A 224 -89.51 -16.11 -33.14
C GLU A 224 -89.07 -15.44 -31.82
N ASP A 225 -89.97 -15.40 -30.82
CA ASP A 225 -89.66 -14.86 -29.49
C ASP A 225 -88.62 -15.71 -28.74
N GLU A 226 -88.65 -17.04 -28.86
CA GLU A 226 -87.63 -17.93 -28.29
C GLU A 226 -86.26 -17.72 -28.95
N ALA A 227 -86.22 -17.60 -30.28
CA ALA A 227 -84.99 -17.27 -31.01
C ALA A 227 -84.42 -15.92 -30.57
N HIS A 228 -85.28 -14.90 -30.41
CA HIS A 228 -84.87 -13.60 -29.87
C HIS A 228 -84.30 -13.67 -28.45
N LEU A 229 -84.89 -14.48 -27.55
CA LEU A 229 -84.34 -14.69 -26.21
C LEU A 229 -82.96 -15.35 -26.27
N LEU A 230 -82.79 -16.40 -27.09
CA LEU A 230 -81.52 -17.11 -27.24
C LEU A 230 -80.41 -16.21 -27.83
N ASP A 231 -80.74 -15.34 -28.79
CA ASP A 231 -79.82 -14.34 -29.33
C ASP A 231 -79.41 -13.30 -28.26
N GLN A 232 -80.35 -12.81 -27.46
CA GLN A 232 -80.04 -11.91 -26.33
C GLN A 232 -79.13 -12.61 -25.30
N GLN A 233 -79.42 -13.87 -24.96
CA GLN A 233 -78.59 -14.66 -24.05
C GLN A 233 -77.16 -14.86 -24.58
N ARG A 234 -76.99 -15.10 -25.89
CA ARG A 234 -75.66 -15.16 -26.53
C ARG A 234 -74.92 -13.82 -26.43
N LEU A 235 -75.60 -12.72 -26.73
CA LEU A 235 -75.01 -11.38 -26.67
C LEU A 235 -74.55 -11.00 -25.24
N VAL A 236 -75.33 -11.36 -24.21
CA VAL A 236 -74.97 -11.17 -22.80
C VAL A 236 -73.76 -12.00 -22.40
N TYR A 237 -73.68 -13.26 -22.84
CA TYR A 237 -72.50 -14.12 -22.64
C TYR A 237 -71.25 -13.50 -23.29
N ASP A 238 -71.33 -13.13 -24.58
CA ASP A 238 -70.20 -12.56 -25.32
C ASP A 238 -69.73 -11.21 -24.75
N ARG A 239 -70.66 -10.38 -24.25
CA ARG A 239 -70.33 -9.13 -23.55
C ARG A 239 -69.60 -9.41 -22.23
N SER A 240 -70.07 -10.41 -21.47
CA SER A 240 -69.51 -10.78 -20.16
C SER A 240 -68.12 -11.40 -20.31
N CYS A 241 -67.93 -12.31 -21.25
CA CYS A 241 -66.62 -12.91 -21.58
C CYS A 241 -65.60 -11.84 -22.03
N ARG A 242 -66.01 -10.86 -22.84
CA ARG A 242 -65.15 -9.73 -23.22
C ARG A 242 -64.83 -8.82 -22.03
N ALA A 243 -65.79 -8.57 -21.13
CA ALA A 243 -65.55 -7.78 -19.92
C ALA A 243 -64.58 -8.46 -18.95
N LEU A 244 -64.72 -9.78 -18.75
CA LEU A 244 -63.81 -10.57 -17.93
C LEU A 244 -62.39 -10.58 -18.51
N LYS A 245 -62.24 -10.91 -19.81
CA LYS A 245 -60.92 -10.94 -20.47
C LYS A 245 -60.18 -9.61 -20.33
N ARG A 246 -60.88 -8.47 -20.46
CA ARG A 246 -60.30 -7.14 -20.18
C ARG A 246 -59.88 -6.97 -18.71
N ARG A 247 -60.75 -7.32 -17.76
CA ARG A 247 -60.44 -7.21 -16.32
C ARG A 247 -59.23 -8.06 -15.92
N THR A 248 -59.14 -9.30 -16.40
CA THR A 248 -58.00 -10.19 -16.17
C THR A 248 -56.72 -9.65 -16.80
N LEU A 249 -56.78 -9.11 -18.02
CA LEU A 249 -55.63 -8.50 -18.69
C LEU A 249 -55.08 -7.28 -17.92
N VAL A 250 -55.96 -6.39 -17.45
CA VAL A 250 -55.58 -5.21 -16.64
C VAL A 250 -54.91 -5.65 -15.34
N LYS A 251 -55.53 -6.56 -14.57
CA LYS A 251 -54.94 -7.11 -13.34
C LYS A 251 -53.57 -7.75 -13.56
N ARG A 252 -53.42 -8.53 -14.63
CA ARG A 252 -52.13 -9.16 -14.98
C ARG A 252 -51.08 -8.09 -15.26
N HIS A 253 -51.45 -7.02 -15.97
CA HIS A 253 -50.52 -5.93 -16.26
C HIS A 253 -50.15 -5.10 -15.02
N GLU A 254 -51.10 -4.81 -14.13
CA GLU A 254 -50.85 -4.18 -12.82
C GLU A 254 -49.85 -5.01 -11.99
N PHE A 255 -50.03 -6.33 -12.00
CA PHE A 255 -49.14 -7.28 -11.32
C PHE A 255 -47.75 -7.39 -11.96
N GLU A 256 -47.66 -7.47 -13.30
CA GLU A 256 -46.41 -7.42 -14.06
C GLU A 256 -45.62 -6.13 -13.74
N GLN A 257 -46.30 -4.97 -13.66
CA GLN A 257 -45.66 -3.72 -13.26
C GLN A 257 -45.11 -3.78 -11.82
N GLU A 258 -45.83 -4.41 -10.88
CA GLU A 258 -45.39 -4.50 -9.50
C GLU A 258 -44.15 -5.42 -9.35
N GLN A 259 -44.11 -6.54 -10.07
CA GLN A 259 -42.91 -7.38 -10.19
C GLN A 259 -41.71 -6.57 -10.72
N MET A 260 -41.91 -5.75 -11.74
CA MET A 260 -40.85 -4.88 -12.28
C MET A 260 -40.39 -3.82 -11.26
N ARG A 261 -41.28 -3.29 -10.42
CA ARG A 261 -40.92 -2.39 -9.30
C ARG A 261 -40.13 -3.12 -8.21
N GLU A 262 -40.53 -4.33 -7.81
CA GLU A 262 -39.80 -5.13 -6.82
C GLU A 262 -38.39 -5.47 -7.33
N GLU A 263 -38.25 -5.88 -8.59
CA GLU A 263 -36.94 -6.13 -9.21
C GLU A 263 -36.04 -4.89 -9.29
N LEU A 264 -36.60 -3.74 -9.68
CA LEU A 264 -35.85 -2.49 -9.77
C LEU A 264 -35.39 -2.01 -8.39
N ASN A 265 -36.27 -2.07 -7.39
CA ASN A 265 -35.94 -1.77 -6.00
C ASN A 265 -34.88 -2.75 -5.47
N LYS A 266 -34.99 -4.05 -5.76
CA LYS A 266 -33.99 -5.03 -5.31
C LYS A 266 -32.62 -4.75 -5.94
N LYS A 267 -32.55 -4.52 -7.25
CA LYS A 267 -31.32 -4.13 -7.96
C LYS A 267 -30.74 -2.81 -7.43
N LYS A 268 -31.59 -1.83 -7.08
CA LYS A 268 -31.16 -0.58 -6.44
C LYS A 268 -30.49 -0.84 -5.08
N THR A 269 -31.14 -1.57 -4.18
CA THR A 269 -30.57 -1.91 -2.86
C THR A 269 -29.28 -2.72 -2.96
N GLN A 270 -29.15 -3.57 -3.98
CA GLN A 270 -27.90 -4.30 -4.26
C GLN A 270 -26.78 -3.34 -4.67
N LYS A 271 -27.05 -2.37 -5.56
CA LYS A 271 -26.06 -1.35 -5.95
C LYS A 271 -25.66 -0.42 -4.80
N GLU A 272 -26.60 -0.04 -3.94
CA GLU A 272 -26.31 0.71 -2.71
C GLU A 272 -25.41 -0.12 -1.76
N MET A 273 -25.65 -1.43 -1.64
CA MET A 273 -24.81 -2.33 -0.82
C MET A 273 -23.43 -2.60 -1.43
N GLU A 274 -23.31 -2.72 -2.75
CA GLU A 274 -22.02 -2.80 -3.47
C GLU A 274 -21.17 -1.53 -3.24
N GLN A 275 -21.79 -0.34 -3.36
CA GLN A 275 -21.13 0.94 -3.11
C GLN A 275 -20.67 1.07 -1.65
N ALA A 276 -21.54 0.72 -0.70
CA ALA A 276 -21.21 0.71 0.72
C ALA A 276 -20.17 -0.37 1.10
N LEU A 277 -20.06 -1.46 0.33
CA LEU A 277 -18.94 -2.40 0.47
C LEU A 277 -17.64 -1.75 -0.01
N MET A 278 -17.60 -1.24 -1.26
CA MET A 278 -16.41 -0.62 -1.85
C MET A 278 -15.81 0.47 -0.94
N ILE A 279 -16.63 1.42 -0.45
CA ILE A 279 -16.18 2.48 0.45
C ILE A 279 -15.51 1.91 1.71
N ARG A 280 -16.12 0.91 2.36
CA ARG A 280 -15.55 0.27 3.56
C ARG A 280 -14.26 -0.52 3.25
N GLN A 281 -14.16 -1.11 2.07
CA GLN A 281 -12.94 -1.81 1.64
C GLN A 281 -11.78 -0.83 1.38
N ASP A 282 -12.07 0.32 0.76
CA ASP A 282 -11.09 1.40 0.57
C ASP A 282 -10.65 2.01 1.91
N GLU A 283 -11.59 2.35 2.79
CA GLU A 283 -11.30 2.87 4.14
C GLU A 283 -10.44 1.89 4.96
N SER A 284 -10.79 0.59 4.94
CA SER A 284 -10.05 -0.46 5.62
C SER A 284 -8.62 -0.62 5.07
N THR A 285 -8.46 -0.49 3.74
CA THR A 285 -7.14 -0.53 3.08
C THR A 285 -6.29 0.68 3.48
N GLN A 286 -6.86 1.89 3.42
CA GLN A 286 -6.16 3.12 3.81
C GLN A 286 -5.76 3.13 5.30
N GLU A 287 -6.60 2.64 6.20
CA GLU A 287 -6.26 2.53 7.63
C GLU A 287 -5.14 1.50 7.87
N LEU A 288 -5.14 0.38 7.13
CA LEU A 288 -4.01 -0.55 7.18
C LEU A 288 -2.72 0.13 6.69
N GLU A 289 -2.73 0.72 5.49
CA GLU A 289 -1.56 1.41 4.92
C GLU A 289 -1.01 2.49 5.88
N ARG A 290 -1.89 3.29 6.51
CA ARG A 290 -1.49 4.27 7.53
C ARG A 290 -0.84 3.62 8.75
N ARG A 291 -1.41 2.53 9.29
CA ARG A 291 -0.82 1.78 10.41
C ARG A 291 0.55 1.18 10.03
N GLN A 292 0.68 0.64 8.82
CA GLN A 292 1.93 0.07 8.34
C GLN A 292 3.01 1.13 8.16
N LEU A 293 2.69 2.28 7.55
CA LEU A 293 3.58 3.42 7.40
C LEU A 293 4.05 3.96 8.77
N GLN A 294 3.14 4.13 9.73
CA GLN A 294 3.48 4.55 11.09
C GLN A 294 4.42 3.56 11.78
N THR A 295 4.19 2.26 11.62
CA THR A 295 5.01 1.20 12.23
C THR A 295 6.42 1.18 11.62
N LEU A 296 6.52 1.30 10.29
CA LEU A 296 7.78 1.35 9.56
C LEU A 296 8.58 2.63 9.88
N GLN A 297 7.91 3.78 9.95
CA GLN A 297 8.53 5.05 10.35
C GLN A 297 9.04 4.99 11.79
N ARG A 298 8.25 4.45 12.72
CA ARG A 298 8.65 4.29 14.12
C ARG A 298 9.93 3.45 14.24
N LEU A 299 9.96 2.25 13.64
CA LEU A 299 11.16 1.41 13.66
C LEU A 299 12.36 2.11 13.00
N ARG A 300 12.17 2.82 11.88
CA ARG A 300 13.25 3.58 11.25
C ARG A 300 13.82 4.66 12.18
N VAL A 301 12.98 5.41 12.90
CA VAL A 301 13.41 6.43 13.86
C VAL A 301 14.11 5.79 15.06
N GLU A 302 13.57 4.70 15.63
CA GLU A 302 14.18 3.95 16.73
C GLU A 302 15.58 3.42 16.36
N LEU A 303 15.73 2.83 15.16
CA LEU A 303 17.01 2.33 14.67
C LEU A 303 18.02 3.44 14.34
N ILE A 304 17.55 4.60 13.88
CA ILE A 304 18.40 5.80 13.67
C ILE A 304 18.87 6.35 15.02
N PHE A 305 17.99 6.44 16.02
CA PHE A 305 18.34 6.89 17.37
C PHE A 305 19.38 5.96 18.00
N LEU A 306 19.13 4.65 17.98
CA LEU A 306 20.07 3.65 18.52
C LEU A 306 21.42 3.67 17.77
N GLN A 307 21.41 3.87 16.44
CA GLN A 307 22.65 4.03 15.68
C GLN A 307 23.45 5.25 16.13
N HIS A 308 22.82 6.43 16.27
CA HIS A 308 23.49 7.65 16.74
C HIS A 308 23.99 7.51 18.18
N GLN A 309 23.23 6.85 19.05
CA GLN A 309 23.64 6.57 20.44
C GLN A 309 24.94 5.73 20.47
N THR A 310 25.00 4.64 19.69
CA THR A 310 26.23 3.84 19.57
C THR A 310 27.37 4.62 18.90
N GLU A 311 27.10 5.53 17.96
CA GLU A 311 28.14 6.39 17.38
C GLU A 311 28.72 7.39 18.40
N LEU A 312 27.87 7.97 19.25
CA LEU A 312 28.27 8.85 20.34
C LEU A 312 29.14 8.11 21.38
N GLU A 313 28.69 6.93 21.83
CA GLU A 313 29.45 6.07 22.76
C GLU A 313 30.85 5.73 22.21
N ASN A 314 30.95 5.35 20.93
CA ASN A 314 32.24 5.08 20.28
C ASN A 314 33.15 6.33 20.24
N GLN A 315 32.59 7.52 20.03
CA GLN A 315 33.34 8.79 20.03
C GLN A 315 33.83 9.15 21.45
N GLU A 316 33.00 8.98 22.47
CA GLU A 316 33.37 9.19 23.87
C GLU A 316 34.49 8.23 24.29
N GLU A 317 34.40 6.95 23.94
CA GLU A 317 35.45 5.95 24.21
C GLU A 317 36.76 6.28 23.48
N TYR A 318 36.70 6.71 22.21
CA TYR A 318 37.87 7.15 21.45
C TYR A 318 38.53 8.39 22.10
N ASN A 319 37.74 9.42 22.40
CA ASN A 319 38.22 10.64 23.04
C ASN A 319 38.85 10.32 24.41
N GLY A 320 38.21 9.46 25.21
CA GLY A 320 38.74 8.98 26.48
C GLY A 320 40.03 8.17 26.34
N ARG A 321 40.21 7.37 25.27
CA ARG A 321 41.51 6.71 24.98
C ARG A 321 42.59 7.73 24.62
N ARG A 322 42.30 8.68 23.71
CA ARG A 322 43.25 9.71 23.27
C ARG A 322 43.66 10.66 24.41
N GLN A 323 42.72 11.03 25.27
CA GLN A 323 43.01 11.82 26.47
C GLN A 323 43.95 11.07 27.41
N ARG A 324 43.69 9.77 27.68
CA ARG A 324 44.59 8.92 28.50
C ARG A 324 45.99 8.79 27.88
N GLU A 325 46.09 8.63 26.57
CA GLU A 325 47.37 8.58 25.84
C GLU A 325 48.15 9.89 25.98
N LEU A 326 47.49 11.04 25.81
CA LEU A 326 48.11 12.36 25.97
C LEU A 326 48.60 12.60 27.39
N HIS A 327 47.81 12.23 28.41
CA HIS A 327 48.23 12.32 29.82
C HIS A 327 49.44 11.42 30.11
N ARG A 328 49.50 10.21 29.54
CA ARG A 328 50.66 9.32 29.66
C ARG A 328 51.92 9.91 29.00
N LYS A 329 51.78 10.49 27.81
CA LYS A 329 52.89 11.17 27.09
C LYS A 329 53.42 12.36 27.88
N HIS A 330 52.55 13.26 28.32
CA HIS A 330 52.93 14.40 29.15
C HIS A 330 53.59 13.97 30.48
N ALA A 331 53.05 12.96 31.17
CA ALA A 331 53.67 12.44 32.40
C ALA A 331 55.04 11.78 32.14
N LEU A 332 55.25 11.16 30.97
CA LEU A 332 56.54 10.63 30.57
C LEU A 332 57.55 11.74 30.22
N GLU A 333 57.11 12.78 29.51
CA GLU A 333 57.91 13.96 29.18
C GLU A 333 58.35 14.70 30.46
N GLN A 334 57.45 14.93 31.42
CA GLN A 334 57.78 15.50 32.73
C GLN A 334 58.84 14.67 33.47
N ARG A 335 58.74 13.33 33.44
CA ARG A 335 59.74 12.42 34.03
C ARG A 335 61.09 12.45 33.30
N GLN A 336 61.10 12.73 32.00
CA GLN A 336 62.32 12.84 31.20
C GLN A 336 62.95 14.25 31.24
N GLN A 337 62.16 15.30 31.50
CA GLN A 337 62.59 16.69 31.57
C GLN A 337 63.89 16.92 32.38
N PRO A 338 64.07 16.42 33.61
CA PRO A 338 65.33 16.61 34.35
C PRO A 338 66.53 15.87 33.73
N ARG A 339 66.31 14.81 32.94
CA ARG A 339 67.39 14.14 32.17
C ARG A 339 67.76 14.96 30.93
N ASN A 340 66.76 15.48 30.23
CA ASN A 340 66.94 16.28 29.03
C ASN A 340 67.64 17.61 29.36
N LEU A 341 67.27 18.26 30.46
CA LEU A 341 67.94 19.47 30.96
C LEU A 341 69.41 19.21 31.32
N LYS A 342 69.72 18.11 32.03
CA LYS A 342 71.12 17.72 32.33
C LYS A 342 71.94 17.41 31.08
N MET A 343 71.33 16.82 30.05
CA MET A 343 71.98 16.56 28.77
C MET A 343 72.32 17.87 28.04
N LEU A 344 71.38 18.81 28.01
CA LEU A 344 71.56 20.14 27.41
C LEU A 344 72.61 20.97 28.18
N GLU A 345 72.58 20.97 29.51
CA GLU A 345 73.58 21.60 30.37
C GLU A 345 74.99 21.05 30.09
N MET A 346 75.12 19.72 29.96
CA MET A 346 76.39 19.07 29.60
C MET A 346 76.87 19.45 28.19
N GLN A 347 75.95 19.61 27.23
CA GLN A 347 76.27 20.05 25.87
C GLN A 347 76.76 21.51 25.85
N ILE A 348 76.10 22.41 26.60
CA ILE A 348 76.52 23.81 26.76
C ILE A 348 77.90 23.89 27.42
N LYS A 349 78.14 23.12 28.49
CA LYS A 349 79.46 23.03 29.15
C LYS A 349 80.55 22.55 28.19
N LYS A 350 80.27 21.58 27.32
CA LYS A 350 81.21 21.12 26.29
C LYS A 350 81.51 22.23 25.27
N GLN A 351 80.49 22.90 24.75
CA GLN A 351 80.65 24.02 23.80
C GLN A 351 81.47 25.17 24.42
N PHE A 352 81.22 25.53 25.68
CA PHE A 352 82.01 26.52 26.41
C PHE A 352 83.49 26.10 26.52
N GLN A 353 83.76 24.85 26.93
CA GLN A 353 85.13 24.34 27.01
C GLN A 353 85.84 24.36 25.65
N ASP A 354 85.16 23.98 24.57
CA ASP A 354 85.76 23.95 23.24
C ASP A 354 85.99 25.38 22.69
N THR A 355 85.09 26.33 22.97
CA THR A 355 85.28 27.76 22.69
C THR A 355 86.49 28.32 23.45
N CYS A 356 86.60 28.03 24.74
CA CYS A 356 87.75 28.41 25.57
C CYS A 356 89.08 27.81 25.06
N LYS A 357 89.07 26.57 24.54
CA LYS A 357 90.26 25.95 23.90
C LYS A 357 90.64 26.67 22.61
N VAL A 358 89.67 27.01 21.76
CA VAL A 358 89.90 27.75 20.51
C VAL A 358 90.47 29.13 20.80
N GLN A 359 89.89 29.88 21.75
CA GLN A 359 90.40 31.19 22.15
C GLN A 359 91.81 31.13 22.73
N ASN A 360 92.13 30.12 23.55
CA ASN A 360 93.50 29.95 24.06
C ASN A 360 94.50 29.61 22.94
N LYS A 361 94.10 28.85 21.91
CA LYS A 361 94.95 28.62 20.72
C LYS A 361 95.16 29.90 19.92
N GLN A 362 94.09 30.65 19.63
CA GLN A 362 94.13 31.93 18.93
C GLN A 362 94.99 32.95 19.68
N TYR A 363 94.83 33.08 21.00
CA TYR A 363 95.64 33.96 21.84
C TYR A 363 97.13 33.59 21.78
N LYS A 364 97.48 32.31 21.89
CA LYS A 364 98.88 31.86 21.76
C LYS A 364 99.46 32.16 20.39
N ALA A 365 98.70 31.93 19.31
CA ALA A 365 99.13 32.24 17.95
C ALA A 365 99.34 33.75 17.74
N LEU A 366 98.38 34.58 18.16
CA LEU A 366 98.45 36.04 18.09
C LEU A 366 99.63 36.59 18.91
N ARG A 367 99.82 36.09 20.14
CA ARG A 367 100.94 36.47 21.00
C ARG A 367 102.30 36.14 20.39
N ASN A 368 102.44 34.95 19.79
CA ASN A 368 103.69 34.57 19.14
C ASN A 368 103.97 35.47 17.93
N HIS A 369 102.98 35.67 17.05
CA HIS A 369 103.10 36.53 15.88
C HIS A 369 103.45 37.99 16.23
N GLN A 370 102.78 38.58 17.22
CA GLN A 370 103.09 39.95 17.64
C GLN A 370 104.50 40.09 18.25
N LEU A 371 105.03 39.07 18.91
CA LEU A 371 106.43 39.07 19.40
C LEU A 371 107.46 38.86 18.29
N GLU A 372 107.09 38.19 17.20
CA GLU A 372 107.95 37.91 16.05
C GLU A 372 108.07 39.12 15.10
N VAL A 373 106.97 39.86 14.90
CA VAL A 373 106.91 41.03 14.00
C VAL A 373 107.38 42.33 14.66
N SER A 374 107.29 42.45 15.99
CA SER A 374 107.56 43.73 16.70
C SER A 374 109.01 43.83 17.23
N PRO A 375 109.60 45.03 17.31
CA PRO A 375 110.92 45.23 17.89
C PRO A 375 110.94 45.00 19.42
N LYS A 376 112.08 44.53 19.94
CA LYS A 376 112.25 44.11 21.35
C LYS A 376 111.94 45.21 22.38
N SER A 377 112.02 46.49 22.00
CA SER A 377 111.66 47.65 22.82
C SER A 377 110.18 47.67 23.21
N GLU A 378 109.29 47.13 22.37
CA GLU A 378 107.84 47.27 22.50
C GLU A 378 107.16 46.02 23.09
N HIS A 379 107.87 44.88 23.12
CA HIS A 379 107.37 43.58 23.60
C HIS A 379 106.69 43.66 24.97
N LYS A 380 107.18 44.52 25.88
CA LYS A 380 106.63 44.69 27.23
C LYS A 380 105.24 45.35 27.22
N ALA A 381 105.00 46.32 26.33
CA ALA A 381 103.71 46.99 26.20
C ALA A 381 102.68 46.07 25.51
N ILE A 382 103.11 45.41 24.43
CA ILE A 382 102.30 44.46 23.65
C ILE A 382 101.82 43.29 24.54
N LEU A 383 102.71 42.70 25.34
CA LEU A 383 102.34 41.64 26.28
C LEU A 383 101.36 42.09 27.37
N LYS A 384 101.39 43.36 27.76
CA LYS A 384 100.41 43.93 28.71
C LYS A 384 99.04 44.08 28.04
N SER A 385 98.99 44.70 26.87
CA SER A 385 97.78 44.88 26.06
C SER A 385 97.10 43.55 25.74
N LEU A 386 97.85 42.56 25.26
CA LEU A 386 97.34 41.23 24.97
C LEU A 386 96.75 40.54 26.20
N LYS A 387 97.38 40.70 27.37
CA LYS A 387 96.90 40.11 28.62
C LYS A 387 95.60 40.77 29.09
N GLU A 388 95.50 42.09 28.99
CA GLU A 388 94.29 42.86 29.31
C GLU A 388 93.12 42.46 28.38
N GLU A 389 93.39 42.32 27.08
CA GLU A 389 92.42 41.86 26.08
C GLU A 389 92.01 40.39 26.29
N GLN A 390 92.95 39.52 26.69
CA GLN A 390 92.67 38.14 27.10
C GLN A 390 91.72 38.10 28.30
N THR A 391 91.96 38.92 29.33
CA THR A 391 91.05 39.00 30.49
C THR A 391 89.67 39.54 30.11
N HIS A 392 89.60 40.56 29.25
CA HIS A 392 88.32 41.10 28.77
C HIS A 392 87.51 40.06 27.97
N LYS A 393 88.15 39.37 27.03
CA LYS A 393 87.51 38.28 26.25
C LYS A 393 87.06 37.12 27.12
N ALA A 394 87.86 36.73 28.12
CA ALA A 394 87.48 35.67 29.07
C ALA A 394 86.25 36.06 29.92
N VAL A 395 86.16 37.32 30.37
CA VAL A 395 84.99 37.84 31.11
C VAL A 395 83.74 37.83 30.23
N ILE A 396 83.81 38.31 28.98
CA ILE A 396 82.68 38.27 28.04
C ILE A 396 82.21 36.83 27.78
N CYS A 397 83.13 35.88 27.61
CA CYS A 397 82.77 34.49 27.41
C CYS A 397 82.20 33.82 28.66
N HIS A 398 82.61 34.21 29.87
CA HIS A 398 81.92 33.76 31.07
C HIS A 398 80.51 34.38 31.18
N GLY A 399 80.36 35.68 30.91
CA GLY A 399 79.07 36.37 30.96
C GLY A 399 78.03 35.78 29.99
N ASN A 400 78.44 35.45 28.75
CA ASN A 400 77.54 34.94 27.71
C ASN A 400 77.12 33.46 27.88
N TYR A 401 77.70 32.71 28.84
CA TYR A 401 77.44 31.27 29.03
C TYR A 401 76.90 30.92 30.43
N PHE A 402 76.92 31.86 31.38
CA PHE A 402 76.49 31.67 32.77
C PHE A 402 75.45 32.70 33.24
N CYS A 403 74.89 33.47 32.31
CA CYS A 403 73.72 34.32 32.50
C CYS A 403 72.55 33.76 31.68
#